data_AF-M7WZT7-F1
#
_entry.id   AF-M7WZT7-F1
#
_cell.length_a   1.000
_cell.length_b   1.000
_cell.length_c   1.000
_cell.angle_alpha   90.00
_cell.angle_beta   90.00
_cell.angle_gamma   90.00
#
_symmetry.space_group_name_H-M   'P 1'
#
loop_
_entity.id
_entity.type
_entity.pdbx_description
1 polymer ?
#
loop_
_entity_poly.entity_id
_entity_poly.type
_entity_poly.pdbx_seq_one_letter_code
_entity_poly.pdbx_strand_id
1 'polypeptide(L)'
;MDVTAAGAQLSRADALLDAFHGFRTELDAHYAQRERIVKLSRDVTALSKQLIFALHRIGGGRSRKQVFKEVEGKMADLRVLFEKLQGEVQGADFWRYQRSVSPGIQEYLEGFTFYYYLQHHSLPTLEEAQASLVPPTPQPAASASVPTSAPTNELSDTAATDQPVEAAPYFRVTIDDYLGGVADLTGELMRLAIASVGKNLSDSLAGGDGGGDFASIDKIGRLVREIKGEMDPLAPYAYWLPKKLQVLDQSLGKIENASYNLRIRGAEYKDSPAMLQALARRMAEGGGERRGGEEVEASA
;
A
#
# COMPACT_ATOMS: atom_id res chain seq x y z
N MET A 1 39.41 -64.82 6.93
CA MET A 1 39.51 -63.98 8.14
C MET A 1 39.77 -62.57 7.68
N ASP A 2 38.89 -61.68 8.11
CA ASP A 2 38.63 -60.34 7.57
C ASP A 2 39.86 -59.45 7.42
N VAL A 3 39.95 -58.83 6.24
CA VAL A 3 40.78 -57.65 5.99
C VAL A 3 40.03 -56.46 6.60
N THR A 4 40.46 -56.05 7.80
CA THR A 4 39.95 -54.85 8.47
C THR A 4 40.28 -53.63 7.60
N ALA A 5 39.26 -53.06 6.97
CA ALA A 5 39.31 -51.77 6.31
C ALA A 5 39.62 -50.70 7.36
N ALA A 6 40.88 -50.25 7.40
CA ALA A 6 41.27 -49.05 8.13
C ALA A 6 40.57 -47.86 7.46
N GLY A 7 39.50 -47.37 8.07
CA GLY A 7 38.83 -46.15 7.63
C GLY A 7 39.82 -44.98 7.70
N ALA A 8 40.15 -44.40 6.54
CA ALA A 8 40.97 -43.21 6.48
C ALA A 8 40.30 -42.08 7.28
N GLN A 9 40.93 -41.64 8.37
CA GLN A 9 40.48 -40.46 9.11
C GLN A 9 40.67 -39.22 8.22
N LEU A 10 39.56 -38.54 7.91
CA LEU A 10 39.56 -37.26 7.21
C LEU A 10 40.55 -36.30 7.87
N SER A 11 41.38 -35.64 7.07
CA SER A 11 42.30 -34.65 7.62
C SER A 11 41.50 -33.46 8.16
N ARG A 12 42.07 -32.72 9.11
CA ARG A 12 41.46 -31.47 9.59
C ARG A 12 41.21 -30.48 8.45
N ALA A 13 42.05 -30.47 7.42
CA ALA A 13 41.87 -29.62 6.26
C ALA A 13 40.63 -30.02 5.45
N ASP A 14 40.42 -31.33 5.24
CA ASP A 14 39.24 -31.86 4.54
C ASP A 14 37.96 -31.56 5.32
N ALA A 15 37.96 -31.78 6.64
CA ALA A 15 36.82 -31.46 7.49
C ALA A 15 36.46 -29.97 7.48
N LEU A 16 37.47 -29.08 7.42
CA LEU A 16 37.23 -27.65 7.27
C LEU A 16 36.68 -27.32 5.88
N LEU A 17 37.28 -27.86 4.81
CA LEU A 17 36.79 -27.64 3.45
C LEU A 17 35.34 -28.09 3.28
N ASP A 18 34.98 -29.25 3.81
CA ASP A 18 33.61 -29.76 3.81
C ASP A 18 32.64 -28.81 4.54
N ALA A 19 33.05 -28.29 5.70
CA ALA A 19 32.25 -27.30 6.44
C ALA A 19 32.06 -26.00 5.63
N PHE A 20 33.12 -25.49 4.98
CA PHE A 20 33.03 -24.30 4.12
C PHE A 20 32.21 -24.55 2.85
N HIS A 21 32.22 -25.76 2.30
CA HIS A 21 31.31 -26.15 1.23
C HIS A 21 29.85 -26.12 1.70
N GLY A 22 29.56 -26.62 2.90
CA GLY A 22 28.27 -26.50 3.54
C GLY A 22 27.82 -25.04 3.70
N PHE A 23 28.69 -24.19 4.28
CA PHE A 23 28.40 -22.75 4.44
C PHE A 23 28.16 -22.06 3.09
N ARG A 24 28.93 -22.39 2.06
CA ARG A 24 28.72 -21.83 0.72
C ARG A 24 27.35 -22.22 0.18
N THR A 25 26.97 -23.50 0.27
CA THR A 25 25.66 -23.98 -0.20
C THR A 25 24.51 -23.29 0.53
N GLU A 26 24.61 -23.10 1.85
CA GLU A 26 23.60 -22.39 2.63
C GLU A 26 23.50 -20.90 2.23
N LEU A 27 24.65 -20.22 2.10
CA LEU A 27 24.68 -18.81 1.68
C LEU A 27 24.14 -18.62 0.27
N ASP A 28 24.51 -19.48 -0.68
CA ASP A 28 24.02 -19.42 -2.05
C ASP A 28 22.50 -19.62 -2.12
N ALA A 29 21.96 -20.58 -1.36
CA ALA A 29 20.52 -20.81 -1.26
C ALA A 29 19.80 -19.59 -0.66
N HIS A 30 20.36 -19.00 0.40
CA HIS A 30 19.86 -17.76 1.00
C HIS A 30 19.87 -16.58 0.01
N TYR A 31 20.96 -16.37 -0.73
CA TYR A 31 21.04 -15.28 -1.71
C TYR A 31 20.04 -15.48 -2.86
N ALA A 32 19.87 -16.72 -3.34
CA ALA A 32 18.89 -17.04 -4.37
C ALA A 32 17.46 -16.78 -3.88
N GLN A 33 17.12 -17.17 -2.64
CA GLN A 33 15.82 -16.87 -2.03
C GLN A 33 15.59 -15.37 -1.88
N ARG A 34 16.58 -14.64 -1.35
CA ARG A 34 16.53 -13.18 -1.23
C ARG A 34 16.30 -12.50 -2.57
N GLU A 35 16.93 -12.97 -3.65
CA GLU A 35 16.74 -12.40 -4.98
C GLU A 35 15.30 -12.62 -5.50
N ARG A 36 14.72 -13.81 -5.28
CA ARG A 36 13.31 -14.07 -5.62
C ARG A 36 12.36 -13.15 -4.85
N ILE A 37 12.60 -12.99 -3.54
CA ILE A 37 11.83 -12.09 -2.68
C ILE A 37 11.91 -10.64 -3.16
N VAL A 38 13.12 -10.16 -3.48
CA VAL A 38 13.32 -8.79 -3.99
C VAL A 38 12.61 -8.58 -5.34
N LYS A 39 12.60 -9.58 -6.22
CA LYS A 39 11.85 -9.54 -7.48
C LYS A 39 10.34 -9.43 -7.22
N LEU A 40 9.78 -10.29 -6.37
CA LEU A 40 8.37 -10.23 -5.98
C LEU A 40 8.01 -8.89 -5.33
N SER A 41 8.84 -8.36 -4.44
CA SER A 41 8.61 -7.04 -3.83
C SER A 41 8.57 -5.92 -4.87
N ARG A 42 9.41 -5.96 -5.91
CA ARG A 42 9.39 -4.98 -7.00
C ARG A 42 8.14 -5.08 -7.85
N ASP A 43 7.68 -6.31 -8.12
CA ASP A 43 6.44 -6.55 -8.86
C ASP A 43 5.23 -6.02 -8.08
N VAL A 44 5.19 -6.25 -6.76
CA VAL A 44 4.18 -5.68 -5.87
C VAL A 44 4.21 -4.15 -5.90
N THR A 45 5.39 -3.52 -5.81
CA THR A 45 5.53 -2.06 -5.93
C THR A 45 4.98 -1.56 -7.27
N ALA A 46 5.35 -2.20 -8.38
CA ALA A 46 4.94 -1.77 -9.71
C ALA A 46 3.42 -1.84 -9.88
N LEU A 47 2.79 -2.93 -9.42
CA LEU A 47 1.35 -3.12 -9.50
C LEU A 47 0.59 -2.18 -8.53
N SER A 48 1.14 -1.92 -7.35
CA SER A 48 0.59 -0.95 -6.38
C SER A 48 0.58 0.47 -6.94
N LYS A 49 1.65 0.88 -7.63
CA LYS A 49 1.67 2.16 -8.37
C LYS A 49 0.58 2.23 -9.42
N GLN A 50 0.40 1.17 -10.21
CA GLN A 50 -0.67 1.12 -11.20
C GLN A 50 -2.06 1.20 -10.56
N LEU A 51 -2.24 0.62 -9.37
CA LEU A 51 -3.46 0.74 -8.58
C LEU A 51 -3.70 2.18 -8.15
N ILE A 52 -2.68 2.87 -7.60
CA ILE A 52 -2.74 4.27 -7.19
C ILE A 52 -3.09 5.18 -8.38
N PHE A 53 -2.40 5.03 -9.52
CA PHE A 53 -2.71 5.77 -10.74
C PHE A 53 -4.14 5.50 -11.22
N ALA A 54 -4.64 4.26 -11.05
CA ALA A 54 -6.01 3.94 -11.40
C ALA A 54 -7.02 4.70 -10.53
N LEU A 55 -6.77 4.80 -9.22
CA LEU A 55 -7.63 5.53 -8.27
C LEU A 55 -7.75 7.01 -8.61
N HIS A 56 -6.66 7.66 -9.03
CA HIS A 56 -6.68 9.08 -9.44
C HIS A 56 -7.61 9.39 -10.62
N ARG A 57 -7.93 8.38 -11.46
CA ARG A 57 -8.86 8.57 -12.58
C ARG A 57 -10.31 8.83 -12.14
N ILE A 58 -10.64 8.66 -10.86
CA ILE A 58 -11.94 9.08 -10.30
C ILE A 58 -12.10 10.61 -10.43
N GLY A 59 -11.03 11.38 -10.24
CA GLY A 59 -11.05 12.83 -10.44
C GLY A 59 -11.24 13.25 -11.91
N GLY A 60 -10.78 12.41 -12.85
CA GLY A 60 -10.75 12.68 -14.30
C GLY A 60 -12.04 12.36 -15.08
N GLY A 61 -13.18 12.16 -14.41
CA GLY A 61 -14.48 12.00 -15.09
C GLY A 61 -14.86 10.58 -15.51
N ARG A 62 -14.01 9.58 -15.24
CA ARG A 62 -14.40 8.16 -15.38
C ARG A 62 -15.43 7.79 -14.31
N SER A 63 -16.37 6.91 -14.65
CA SER A 63 -17.34 6.41 -13.67
C SER A 63 -16.65 5.72 -12.50
N ARG A 64 -17.04 6.09 -11.28
CA ARG A 64 -16.56 5.49 -10.03
C ARG A 64 -16.60 3.96 -10.08
N LYS A 65 -17.74 3.39 -10.51
CA LYS A 65 -17.92 1.93 -10.60
C LYS A 65 -16.87 1.26 -11.50
N GLN A 66 -16.49 1.91 -12.61
CA GLN A 66 -15.48 1.38 -13.53
C GLN A 66 -14.08 1.43 -12.93
N VAL A 67 -13.75 2.52 -12.22
CA VAL A 67 -12.44 2.63 -11.54
C VAL A 67 -12.32 1.58 -10.44
N PHE A 68 -13.33 1.46 -9.58
CA PHE A 68 -13.31 0.47 -8.49
C PHE A 68 -13.23 -0.96 -9.02
N LYS A 69 -13.96 -1.31 -10.08
CA LYS A 69 -13.84 -2.61 -10.74
C LYS A 69 -12.42 -2.88 -11.27
N GLU A 70 -11.79 -1.88 -11.87
CA GLU A 70 -10.41 -2.00 -12.36
C GLU A 70 -9.41 -2.17 -11.21
N VAL A 71 -9.60 -1.43 -10.12
CA VAL A 71 -8.73 -1.51 -8.93
C VAL A 71 -8.89 -2.84 -8.19
N GLU A 72 -10.12 -3.34 -8.06
CA GLU A 72 -10.39 -4.67 -7.48
C GLU A 72 -9.71 -5.79 -8.28
N GLY A 73 -9.67 -5.67 -9.61
CA GLY A 73 -8.89 -6.57 -10.47
C GLY A 73 -7.39 -6.53 -10.13
N LYS A 74 -6.80 -5.34 -10.00
CA LYS A 74 -5.39 -5.19 -9.59
C LYS A 74 -5.13 -5.71 -8.18
N MET A 75 -6.09 -5.54 -7.25
CA MET A 75 -5.99 -6.13 -5.91
C MET A 75 -6.01 -7.65 -5.96
N ALA A 76 -6.76 -8.26 -6.89
CA ALA A 76 -6.72 -9.71 -7.11
C ALA A 76 -5.35 -10.17 -7.65
N ASP A 77 -4.79 -9.44 -8.60
CA ASP A 77 -3.45 -9.73 -9.12
C ASP A 77 -2.37 -9.57 -8.03
N LEU A 78 -2.50 -8.56 -7.16
CA LEU A 78 -1.64 -8.37 -5.99
C LEU A 78 -1.71 -9.55 -5.01
N ARG A 79 -2.90 -10.11 -4.77
CA ARG A 79 -3.06 -11.31 -3.92
C ARG A 79 -2.25 -12.50 -4.46
N VAL A 80 -2.23 -12.70 -5.78
CA VAL A 80 -1.41 -13.76 -6.40
C VAL A 80 0.09 -13.54 -6.15
N LEU A 81 0.56 -12.29 -6.14
CA LEU A 81 1.95 -11.97 -5.79
C LEU A 81 2.22 -12.21 -4.30
N PHE A 82 1.28 -11.85 -3.43
CA PHE A 82 1.38 -12.09 -1.99
C PHE A 82 1.37 -13.58 -1.63
N GLU A 83 0.61 -14.41 -2.34
CA GLU A 83 0.64 -15.88 -2.21
C GLU A 83 2.03 -16.45 -2.52
N LYS A 84 2.62 -16.01 -3.64
CA LYS A 84 3.98 -16.41 -4.01
C LYS A 84 5.00 -15.95 -2.96
N LEU A 85 4.83 -14.73 -2.46
CA LEU A 85 5.70 -14.16 -1.44
C LEU A 85 5.60 -14.90 -0.10
N GLN A 86 4.39 -15.27 0.31
CA GLN A 86 4.16 -16.07 1.51
C GLN A 86 4.90 -17.41 1.42
N GLY A 87 4.92 -18.04 0.25
CA GLY A 87 5.69 -19.27 0.00
C GLY A 87 7.21 -19.11 0.20
N GLU A 88 7.76 -17.92 -0.03
CA GLU A 88 9.19 -17.64 0.11
C GLU A 88 9.58 -17.16 1.52
N VAL A 89 8.63 -16.71 2.35
CA VAL A 89 8.90 -15.98 3.61
C VAL A 89 8.20 -16.65 4.80
N GLN A 90 8.28 -17.98 4.91
CA GLN A 90 7.61 -18.74 5.98
C GLN A 90 8.44 -18.83 7.27
N GLY A 91 7.74 -18.87 8.41
CA GLY A 91 8.35 -19.17 9.71
C GLY A 91 9.42 -18.16 10.15
N ALA A 92 10.57 -18.67 10.60
CA ALA A 92 11.64 -17.86 11.16
C ALA A 92 12.30 -16.90 10.14
N ASP A 93 12.13 -17.16 8.84
CA ASP A 93 12.70 -16.34 7.77
C ASP A 93 11.99 -14.99 7.57
N PHE A 94 10.80 -14.80 8.19
CA PHE A 94 10.08 -13.53 8.10
C PHE A 94 10.95 -12.33 8.47
N TRP A 95 11.54 -12.35 9.67
CA TRP A 95 12.34 -11.22 10.17
C TRP A 95 13.63 -11.03 9.39
N ARG A 96 14.16 -12.10 8.80
CA ARG A 96 15.37 -12.06 7.95
C ARG A 96 15.10 -11.30 6.65
N TYR A 97 13.94 -11.50 6.03
CA TYR A 97 13.60 -10.91 4.74
C TYR A 97 12.62 -9.74 4.79
N GLN A 98 12.09 -9.39 5.97
CA GLN A 98 11.15 -8.28 6.17
C GLN A 98 11.60 -7.00 5.46
N ARG A 99 12.87 -6.62 5.60
CA ARG A 99 13.42 -5.41 4.96
C ARG A 99 13.46 -5.47 3.43
N SER A 100 13.58 -6.66 2.86
CA SER A 100 13.57 -6.88 1.40
C SER A 100 12.16 -6.75 0.81
N VAL A 101 11.14 -6.94 1.64
CA VAL A 101 9.72 -6.93 1.26
C VAL A 101 9.03 -5.61 1.59
N SER A 102 9.46 -4.97 2.67
CA SER A 102 8.92 -3.72 3.23
C SER A 102 8.64 -2.63 2.17
N PRO A 103 9.52 -2.35 1.18
CA PRO A 103 9.21 -1.36 0.14
C PRO A 103 7.96 -1.70 -0.70
N GLY A 104 7.75 -2.98 -1.03
CA GLY A 104 6.56 -3.43 -1.74
C GLY A 104 5.30 -3.32 -0.89
N ILE A 105 5.41 -3.65 0.39
CA ILE A 105 4.30 -3.58 1.34
C ILE A 105 3.90 -2.14 1.64
N GLN A 106 4.86 -1.22 1.82
CA GLN A 106 4.57 0.20 2.02
C GLN A 106 3.82 0.81 0.83
N GLU A 107 4.26 0.52 -0.40
CA GLU A 107 3.58 0.99 -1.62
C GLU A 107 2.17 0.38 -1.76
N TYR A 108 2.01 -0.90 -1.41
CA TYR A 108 0.70 -1.53 -1.35
C TYR A 108 -0.21 -0.84 -0.34
N LEU A 109 0.30 -0.56 0.87
CA LEU A 109 -0.45 0.09 1.93
C LEU A 109 -0.81 1.53 1.57
N GLU A 110 0.05 2.27 0.89
CA GLU A 110 -0.29 3.57 0.29
C GLU A 110 -1.50 3.43 -0.66
N GLY A 111 -1.47 2.45 -1.57
CA GLY A 111 -2.57 2.20 -2.49
C GLY A 111 -3.86 1.73 -1.81
N PHE A 112 -3.75 0.82 -0.84
CA PHE A 112 -4.88 0.28 -0.08
C PHE A 112 -5.54 1.35 0.80
N THR A 113 -4.75 2.11 1.54
CA THR A 113 -5.25 3.21 2.37
C THR A 113 -5.89 4.30 1.50
N PHE A 114 -5.37 4.55 0.30
CA PHE A 114 -5.99 5.49 -0.64
C PHE A 114 -7.33 4.97 -1.17
N TYR A 115 -7.40 3.69 -1.54
CA TYR A 115 -8.65 3.02 -1.90
C TYR A 115 -9.69 3.11 -0.77
N TYR A 116 -9.27 2.83 0.47
CA TYR A 116 -10.13 2.86 1.65
C TYR A 116 -10.64 4.27 1.91
N TYR A 117 -9.78 5.29 1.87
CA TYR A 117 -10.18 6.69 1.99
C TYR A 117 -11.25 7.07 0.97
N LEU A 118 -11.06 6.68 -0.30
CA LEU A 118 -12.01 6.98 -1.36
C LEU A 118 -13.38 6.33 -1.14
N GLN A 119 -13.49 5.30 -0.30
CA GLN A 119 -14.75 4.64 0.07
C GLN A 119 -15.35 5.17 1.37
N HIS A 120 -14.53 5.36 2.39
CA HIS A 120 -14.97 5.58 3.77
C HIS A 120 -14.72 7.01 4.28
N HIS A 121 -13.89 7.79 3.58
CA HIS A 121 -13.43 9.12 4.00
C HIS A 121 -12.68 9.12 5.34
N SER A 122 -12.12 7.97 5.70
CA SER A 122 -11.32 7.74 6.91
C SER A 122 -10.08 6.92 6.53
N LEU A 123 -9.23 6.67 7.53
CA LEU A 123 -8.08 5.79 7.40
C LEU A 123 -8.43 4.41 7.98
N PRO A 124 -7.97 3.32 7.34
CA PRO A 124 -8.08 2.00 7.95
C PRO A 124 -7.13 1.92 9.14
N THR A 125 -7.54 1.20 10.18
CA THR A 125 -6.68 0.78 11.30
C THR A 125 -5.56 -0.16 10.84
N LEU A 126 -4.56 -0.40 11.70
CA LEU A 126 -3.51 -1.39 11.42
C LEU A 126 -4.10 -2.79 11.26
N GLU A 127 -5.15 -3.11 12.02
CA GLU A 127 -5.87 -4.38 11.97
C GLU A 127 -6.59 -4.55 10.63
N GLU A 128 -7.27 -3.52 10.13
CA GLU A 128 -7.91 -3.54 8.80
C GLU A 128 -6.87 -3.62 7.68
N ALA A 129 -5.74 -2.93 7.82
CA ALA A 129 -4.61 -3.05 6.90
C ALA A 129 -4.02 -4.47 6.91
N GLN A 130 -3.89 -5.09 8.08
CA GLN A 130 -3.44 -6.48 8.19
C GLN A 130 -4.44 -7.46 7.57
N ALA A 131 -5.74 -7.25 7.78
CA ALA A 131 -6.82 -8.08 7.22
C ALA A 131 -6.84 -8.03 5.68
N SER A 132 -6.40 -6.92 5.07
CA SER A 132 -6.28 -6.81 3.60
C SER A 132 -5.23 -7.77 3.00
N LEU A 133 -4.31 -8.27 3.83
CA LEU A 133 -3.26 -9.24 3.48
C LEU A 133 -3.55 -10.65 4.03
N VAL A 134 -4.79 -10.95 4.39
CA VAL A 134 -5.22 -12.31 4.75
C VAL A 134 -5.83 -12.98 3.52
N PRO A 135 -5.50 -14.25 3.23
CA PRO A 135 -6.17 -14.98 2.15
C PRO A 135 -7.69 -15.02 2.39
N PRO A 136 -8.52 -14.77 1.36
CA PRO A 136 -9.96 -14.93 1.51
C PRO A 136 -10.28 -16.38 1.89
N THR A 137 -11.19 -16.58 2.85
CA THR A 137 -11.61 -17.92 3.27
C THR A 137 -12.10 -18.70 2.05
N PRO A 138 -11.63 -19.95 1.83
CA PRO A 138 -12.16 -20.79 0.77
C PRO A 138 -13.68 -20.93 0.94
N GLN A 139 -14.44 -20.39 -0.01
CA GLN A 139 -15.88 -20.52 -0.01
C GLN A 139 -16.20 -22.01 -0.22
N PRO A 140 -16.92 -22.69 0.69
CA PRO A 140 -17.19 -24.11 0.54
C PRO A 140 -17.96 -24.32 -0.76
N ALA A 141 -17.39 -25.12 -1.66
CA ALA A 141 -18.03 -25.52 -2.90
C ALA A 141 -19.41 -26.09 -2.55
N ALA A 142 -20.45 -25.57 -3.22
CA ALA A 142 -21.83 -25.99 -3.03
C ALA A 142 -21.93 -27.52 -3.03
N SER A 143 -22.45 -28.04 -1.93
CA SER A 143 -22.67 -29.43 -1.59
C SER A 143 -23.30 -30.26 -2.71
N ALA A 144 -22.54 -31.22 -3.25
CA ALA A 144 -23.11 -32.37 -3.94
C ALA A 144 -23.50 -33.43 -2.88
N SER A 145 -24.80 -33.59 -2.70
CA SER A 145 -25.45 -34.52 -1.78
C SER A 145 -25.25 -35.99 -2.19
N VAL A 146 -24.82 -36.83 -1.26
CA VAL A 146 -25.06 -38.29 -1.31
C VAL A 146 -25.63 -38.72 0.05
N PRO A 147 -26.78 -39.41 0.10
CA PRO A 147 -27.36 -39.88 1.36
C PRO A 147 -26.88 -41.30 1.65
N THR A 148 -26.30 -41.55 2.82
CA THR A 148 -26.19 -42.91 3.34
C THR A 148 -26.41 -42.92 4.86
N SER A 149 -27.36 -43.78 5.23
CA SER A 149 -27.88 -44.16 6.54
C SER A 149 -26.83 -44.60 7.58
N ALA A 150 -27.08 -44.22 8.84
CA ALA A 150 -26.49 -44.75 10.09
C ALA A 150 -27.07 -46.16 10.44
N PRO A 151 -26.67 -46.87 11.54
CA PRO A 151 -25.77 -46.52 12.66
C PRO A 151 -24.66 -47.61 12.92
N THR A 152 -23.67 -47.52 13.83
CA THR A 152 -23.74 -47.52 15.31
C THR A 152 -22.30 -47.50 15.92
N ASN A 153 -22.18 -46.96 17.13
CA ASN A 153 -21.20 -47.21 18.22
C ASN A 153 -19.70 -46.87 18.07
N GLU A 154 -19.22 -45.87 18.85
CA GLU A 154 -18.56 -46.03 20.17
C GLU A 154 -17.57 -44.90 20.49
N LEU A 155 -17.54 -44.55 21.78
CA LEU A 155 -16.90 -43.38 22.36
C LEU A 155 -15.37 -43.50 22.40
N SER A 156 -14.69 -42.44 21.96
CA SER A 156 -13.38 -42.07 22.49
C SER A 156 -13.29 -40.55 22.57
N ASP A 157 -13.43 -40.06 23.80
CA ASP A 157 -13.36 -38.67 24.20
C ASP A 157 -11.89 -38.19 24.17
N THR A 158 -11.50 -37.51 23.09
CA THR A 158 -10.42 -36.54 23.13
C THR A 158 -10.95 -35.28 22.49
N ALA A 159 -11.35 -34.32 23.32
CA ALA A 159 -11.76 -32.99 22.92
C ALA A 159 -10.57 -32.25 22.28
N ALA A 160 -10.32 -32.53 20.99
CA ALA A 160 -9.63 -31.60 20.12
C ALA A 160 -10.51 -30.34 20.09
N THR A 161 -9.96 -29.25 20.59
CA THR A 161 -10.62 -27.95 20.49
C THR A 161 -10.55 -27.58 19.02
N ASP A 162 -11.65 -27.81 18.31
CA ASP A 162 -11.82 -27.48 16.89
C ASP A 162 -11.97 -25.95 16.77
N GLN A 163 -10.88 -25.23 17.07
CA GLN A 163 -10.75 -23.83 16.73
C GLN A 163 -10.57 -23.77 15.21
N PRO A 164 -11.40 -23.02 14.47
CA PRO A 164 -11.17 -22.84 13.04
C PRO A 164 -9.77 -22.27 12.85
N VAL A 165 -8.91 -22.99 12.12
CA VAL A 165 -7.54 -22.57 11.85
C VAL A 165 -7.61 -21.29 11.03
N GLU A 166 -7.45 -20.16 11.70
CA GLU A 166 -7.48 -18.84 11.07
C GLU A 166 -6.37 -18.77 10.02
N ALA A 167 -6.71 -18.37 8.79
CA ALA A 167 -5.78 -18.39 7.67
C ALA A 167 -4.60 -17.46 7.97
N ALA A 168 -3.37 -17.99 7.92
CA ALA A 168 -2.18 -17.19 8.17
C ALA A 168 -2.06 -16.05 7.13
N PRO A 169 -1.74 -14.82 7.54
CA PRO A 169 -1.59 -13.71 6.61
C PRO A 169 -0.46 -13.98 5.62
N TYR A 170 -0.58 -13.42 4.40
CA TYR A 170 0.47 -13.50 3.40
C TYR A 170 1.77 -12.86 3.88
N PHE A 171 1.63 -11.74 4.59
CA PHE A 171 2.71 -10.99 5.19
C PHE A 171 2.19 -10.28 6.44
N ARG A 172 2.99 -10.28 7.51
CA ARG A 172 2.67 -9.53 8.73
C ARG A 172 3.03 -8.06 8.53
N VAL A 173 2.04 -7.18 8.55
CA VAL A 173 2.24 -5.73 8.46
C VAL A 173 2.90 -5.25 9.75
N THR A 174 4.08 -4.64 9.63
CA THR A 174 4.74 -3.99 10.76
C THR A 174 4.20 -2.58 10.97
N ILE A 175 4.37 -2.03 12.17
CA ILE A 175 4.01 -0.63 12.47
C ILE A 175 4.76 0.32 11.52
N ASP A 176 6.03 0.05 11.25
CA ASP A 176 6.84 0.84 10.32
C ASP A 176 6.28 0.82 8.89
N ASP A 177 5.84 -0.36 8.41
CA ASP A 177 5.27 -0.50 7.07
C ASP A 177 3.94 0.26 6.94
N TYR A 178 3.08 0.15 7.95
CA TYR A 178 1.81 0.86 7.99
C TYR A 178 2.00 2.37 8.07
N LEU A 179 2.81 2.87 9.02
CA LEU A 179 3.09 4.29 9.14
C LEU A 179 3.78 4.84 7.88
N GLY A 180 4.66 4.05 7.26
CA GLY A 180 5.32 4.42 5.99
C GLY A 180 4.32 4.61 4.86
N GLY A 181 3.40 3.66 4.68
CA GLY A 181 2.34 3.75 3.67
C GLY A 181 1.36 4.90 3.92
N VAL A 182 0.97 5.13 5.19
CA VAL A 182 0.11 6.28 5.56
C VAL A 182 0.82 7.61 5.36
N ALA A 183 2.13 7.69 5.60
CA ALA A 183 2.90 8.90 5.32
C ALA A 183 2.88 9.24 3.83
N ASP A 184 3.09 8.25 2.96
CA ASP A 184 3.12 8.44 1.51
C ASP A 184 1.72 8.73 0.94
N LEU A 185 0.66 8.13 1.51
CA LEU A 185 -0.73 8.44 1.20
C LEU A 185 -1.02 9.95 1.25
N THR A 186 -0.42 10.70 2.17
CA THR A 186 -0.64 12.15 2.27
C THR A 186 -0.29 12.89 0.99
N GLY A 187 0.72 12.40 0.25
CA GLY A 187 1.08 12.91 -1.07
C GLY A 187 0.03 12.60 -2.13
N GLU A 188 -0.59 11.41 -2.07
CA GLU A 188 -1.70 11.04 -2.97
C GLU A 188 -2.97 11.85 -2.67
N LEU A 189 -3.28 12.09 -1.40
CA LEU A 189 -4.39 12.95 -0.99
C LEU A 189 -4.19 14.38 -1.46
N MET A 190 -2.98 14.93 -1.34
CA MET A 190 -2.63 16.22 -1.93
C MET A 190 -2.85 16.22 -3.45
N ARG A 191 -2.34 15.22 -4.17
CA ARG A 191 -2.53 15.11 -5.63
C ARG A 191 -4.01 15.12 -6.00
N LEU A 192 -4.83 14.33 -5.29
CA LEU A 192 -6.28 14.27 -5.48
C LEU A 192 -6.95 15.64 -5.21
N ALA A 193 -6.59 16.28 -4.10
CA ALA A 193 -7.14 17.58 -3.72
C ALA A 193 -6.88 18.63 -4.80
N ILE A 194 -5.62 18.78 -5.23
CA ILE A 194 -5.23 19.76 -6.24
C ILE A 194 -5.90 19.48 -7.59
N ALA A 195 -5.93 18.23 -8.04
CA ALA A 195 -6.61 17.84 -9.28
C ALA A 195 -8.11 18.14 -9.26
N SER A 196 -8.73 18.15 -8.07
CA SER A 196 -10.17 18.34 -7.89
C SER A 196 -10.58 19.79 -7.64
N VAL A 197 -9.63 20.71 -7.38
CA VAL A 197 -9.95 22.14 -7.11
C VAL A 197 -10.78 22.78 -8.22
N GLY A 198 -10.37 22.61 -9.48
CA GLY A 198 -11.07 23.21 -10.62
C GLY A 198 -12.49 22.66 -10.77
N LYS A 199 -12.66 21.35 -10.59
CA LYS A 199 -13.96 20.68 -10.70
C LYS A 199 -14.90 21.02 -9.54
N ASN A 200 -14.39 21.02 -8.30
CA ASN A 200 -15.17 21.37 -7.12
C ASN A 200 -15.65 22.83 -7.20
N LEU A 201 -14.84 23.74 -7.78
CA LEU A 201 -15.25 25.11 -8.04
C LEU A 201 -16.40 25.18 -9.05
N SER A 202 -16.34 24.44 -10.16
CA SER A 202 -17.43 24.42 -11.14
C SER A 202 -18.71 23.79 -10.59
N ASP A 203 -18.60 22.72 -9.82
CA ASP A 203 -19.75 22.00 -9.27
C ASP A 203 -20.47 22.82 -8.19
N SER A 204 -19.71 23.51 -7.33
CA SER A 204 -20.25 24.43 -6.32
C SER A 204 -21.05 25.60 -6.93
N LEU A 205 -20.75 25.98 -8.18
CA LEU A 205 -21.43 27.06 -8.90
C LEU A 205 -22.68 26.59 -9.66
N ALA A 206 -22.75 25.31 -10.01
CA ALA A 206 -23.88 24.74 -10.72
C ALA A 206 -25.07 24.42 -9.79
N GLY A 207 -24.96 24.71 -8.48
CA GLY A 207 -25.96 24.33 -7.48
C GLY A 207 -26.13 22.82 -7.32
N GLY A 208 -25.20 22.03 -7.90
CA GLY A 208 -25.14 20.60 -7.70
C GLY A 208 -24.59 20.30 -6.32
N ASP A 209 -25.17 19.29 -5.66
CA ASP A 209 -24.57 18.69 -4.47
C ASP A 209 -23.14 18.26 -4.84
N GLY A 210 -22.15 18.96 -4.27
CA GLY A 210 -20.78 19.03 -4.79
C GLY A 210 -20.24 17.67 -5.18
N GLY A 211 -19.82 17.53 -6.45
CA GLY A 211 -19.42 16.26 -7.03
C GLY A 211 -18.40 15.52 -6.16
N GLY A 212 -18.89 14.52 -5.42
CA GLY A 212 -18.09 13.58 -4.66
C GLY A 212 -17.36 14.20 -3.47
N ASP A 213 -18.00 14.16 -2.31
CA ASP A 213 -17.49 14.53 -0.98
C ASP A 213 -16.04 14.05 -0.64
N PHE A 214 -15.52 13.04 -1.36
CA PHE A 214 -14.21 12.41 -1.14
C PHE A 214 -13.04 13.23 -1.68
N ALA A 215 -13.31 14.14 -2.62
CA ALA A 215 -12.31 15.03 -3.20
C ALA A 215 -12.37 16.45 -2.60
N SER A 216 -13.12 16.62 -1.50
CA SER A 216 -13.22 17.90 -0.81
C SER A 216 -11.85 18.31 -0.26
N ILE A 217 -11.35 19.44 -0.77
CA ILE A 217 -10.05 19.97 -0.36
C ILE A 217 -9.97 20.25 1.15
N ASP A 218 -11.09 20.64 1.76
CA ASP A 218 -11.14 20.91 3.20
C ASP A 218 -11.15 19.62 4.02
N LYS A 219 -11.86 18.57 3.56
CA LYS A 219 -11.83 17.25 4.22
C LYS A 219 -10.45 16.62 4.12
N ILE A 220 -9.85 16.67 2.93
CA ILE A 220 -8.48 16.19 2.71
C ILE A 220 -7.50 16.98 3.60
N GLY A 221 -7.59 18.31 3.62
CA GLY A 221 -6.72 19.14 4.45
C GLY A 221 -6.88 18.89 5.96
N ARG A 222 -8.09 18.61 6.44
CA ARG A 222 -8.31 18.19 7.84
C ARG A 222 -7.64 16.85 8.12
N LEU A 223 -7.89 15.84 7.28
CA LEU A 223 -7.32 14.52 7.48
C LEU A 223 -5.77 14.54 7.44
N VAL A 224 -5.17 15.26 6.49
CA VAL A 224 -3.70 15.37 6.41
C VAL A 224 -3.12 16.08 7.65
N ARG A 225 -3.83 17.08 8.20
CA ARG A 225 -3.43 17.75 9.45
C ARG A 225 -3.53 16.83 10.66
N GLU A 226 -4.59 16.02 10.73
CA GLU A 226 -4.77 15.00 11.78
C GLU A 226 -3.67 13.94 11.71
N ILE A 227 -3.39 13.38 10.52
CA ILE A 227 -2.27 12.45 10.30
C ILE A 227 -0.96 13.06 10.80
N LYS A 228 -0.67 14.30 10.40
CA LYS A 228 0.54 14.99 10.86
C LYS A 228 0.58 15.11 12.38
N GLY A 229 -0.52 15.55 13.00
CA GLY A 229 -0.62 15.75 14.44
C GLY A 229 -0.36 14.46 15.23
N GLU A 230 -0.82 13.32 14.72
CA GLU A 230 -0.60 12.01 15.34
C GLU A 230 0.81 11.45 15.06
N MET A 231 1.40 11.76 13.89
CA MET A 231 2.73 11.27 13.53
C MET A 231 3.88 12.11 14.10
N ASP A 232 3.70 13.43 14.28
CA ASP A 232 4.73 14.34 14.81
C ASP A 232 5.33 13.85 16.16
N PRO A 233 4.53 13.43 17.16
CA PRO A 233 5.05 12.91 18.43
C PRO A 233 5.84 11.61 18.30
N LEU A 234 5.66 10.87 17.20
CA LEU A 234 6.34 9.60 16.95
C LEU A 234 7.73 9.79 16.32
N ALA A 235 8.04 10.99 15.80
CA ALA A 235 9.28 11.30 15.11
C ALA A 235 10.58 10.94 15.88
N PRO A 236 10.66 11.08 17.22
CA PRO A 236 11.84 10.65 17.98
C PRO A 236 12.06 9.12 17.99
N TYR A 237 11.01 8.33 17.77
CA TYR A 237 11.04 6.87 17.86
C TYR A 237 11.22 6.19 16.49
N ALA A 238 10.95 6.91 15.40
CA ALA A 238 11.06 6.40 14.03
C ALA A 238 12.07 7.23 13.22
N TYR A 239 13.29 6.72 13.05
CA TYR A 239 14.40 7.41 12.37
C TYR A 239 14.04 7.94 10.97
N TRP A 240 13.19 7.23 10.24
CA TRP A 240 12.79 7.59 8.87
C TRP A 240 11.69 8.66 8.81
N LEU A 241 10.94 8.86 9.91
CA LEU A 241 9.72 9.66 9.96
C LEU A 241 9.95 11.18 9.83
N PRO A 242 10.99 11.80 10.43
CA PRO A 242 11.25 13.23 10.28
C PRO A 242 11.33 13.69 8.81
N LYS A 243 11.97 12.88 7.95
CA LYS A 243 12.06 13.18 6.52
C LYS A 243 10.70 13.10 5.82
N LYS A 244 9.84 12.17 6.21
CA LYS A 244 8.48 12.05 5.68
C LYS A 244 7.60 13.21 6.15
N LEU A 245 7.70 13.61 7.42
CA LEU A 245 6.98 14.77 7.97
C LEU A 245 7.33 16.07 7.24
N GLN A 246 8.60 16.26 6.85
CA GLN A 246 9.00 17.42 6.04
C GLN A 246 8.29 17.45 4.66
N VAL A 247 8.09 16.29 4.02
CA VAL A 247 7.36 16.19 2.75
C VAL A 247 5.85 16.36 2.97
N LEU A 248 5.34 15.87 4.09
CA LEU A 248 3.95 16.07 4.51
C LEU A 248 3.68 17.56 4.72
N ASP A 249 4.55 18.31 5.40
CA ASP A 249 4.43 19.77 5.57
C ASP A 249 4.28 20.50 4.24
N GLN A 250 5.10 20.14 3.24
CA GLN A 250 5.00 20.71 1.90
C GLN A 250 3.66 20.35 1.22
N SER A 251 3.16 19.15 1.49
CA SER A 251 1.90 18.66 0.93
C SER A 251 0.70 19.37 1.55
N LEU A 252 0.71 19.54 2.87
CA LEU A 252 -0.28 20.32 3.61
C LEU A 252 -0.27 21.78 3.18
N GLY A 253 0.90 22.41 3.06
CA GLY A 253 1.02 23.79 2.59
C GLY A 253 0.44 23.98 1.19
N LYS A 254 0.58 23.01 0.27
CA LYS A 254 -0.05 23.06 -1.05
C LYS A 254 -1.58 22.98 -0.96
N ILE A 255 -2.10 22.08 -0.13
CA ILE A 255 -3.54 21.92 0.09
C ILE A 255 -4.13 23.20 0.70
N GLU A 256 -3.51 23.74 1.74
CA GLU A 256 -3.98 24.94 2.44
C GLU A 256 -3.94 26.17 1.54
N ASN A 257 -2.87 26.37 0.77
CA ASN A 257 -2.77 27.46 -0.20
C ASN A 257 -3.84 27.34 -1.29
N ALA A 258 -4.13 26.13 -1.77
CA ALA A 258 -5.18 25.91 -2.75
C ALA A 258 -6.58 26.17 -2.16
N SER A 259 -6.88 25.71 -0.94
CA SER A 259 -8.15 26.00 -0.23
C SER A 259 -8.31 27.51 0.02
N TYR A 260 -7.25 28.19 0.46
CA TYR A 260 -7.24 29.64 0.65
C TYR A 260 -7.59 30.39 -0.64
N ASN A 261 -6.84 30.11 -1.72
CA ASN A 261 -7.06 30.75 -3.02
C ASN A 261 -8.46 30.48 -3.56
N LEU A 262 -8.96 29.25 -3.41
CA LEU A 262 -10.31 28.86 -3.82
C LEU A 262 -11.37 29.71 -3.11
N ARG A 263 -11.23 29.89 -1.79
CA ARG A 263 -12.20 30.63 -0.97
C ARG A 263 -12.17 32.14 -1.21
N ILE A 264 -10.99 32.72 -1.36
CA ILE A 264 -10.85 34.13 -1.73
C ILE A 264 -11.50 34.40 -3.09
N ARG A 265 -11.15 33.61 -4.11
CA ARG A 265 -11.73 33.76 -5.46
C ARG A 265 -13.23 33.52 -5.46
N GLY A 266 -13.71 32.50 -4.74
CA GLY A 266 -15.14 32.24 -4.57
C GLY A 266 -15.90 33.42 -3.94
N ALA A 267 -15.27 34.15 -3.02
CA ALA A 267 -15.84 35.35 -2.43
C ALA A 267 -15.77 36.57 -3.36
N GLU A 268 -14.65 36.79 -4.06
CA GLU A 268 -14.42 37.91 -4.99
C GLU A 268 -15.39 37.92 -6.17
N TYR A 269 -15.65 36.75 -6.76
CA TYR A 269 -16.45 36.62 -7.97
C TYR A 269 -17.83 35.99 -7.72
N LYS A 270 -18.33 36.08 -6.48
CA LYS A 270 -19.64 35.53 -6.08
C LYS A 270 -20.77 35.94 -7.02
N ASP A 271 -20.72 37.16 -7.55
CA ASP A 271 -21.75 37.73 -8.44
C ASP A 271 -21.43 37.55 -9.94
N SER A 272 -20.34 36.83 -10.28
CA SER A 272 -19.90 36.62 -11.67
C SER A 272 -19.52 35.15 -11.95
N PRO A 273 -20.52 34.26 -12.14
CA PRO A 273 -20.31 32.83 -12.36
C PRO A 273 -19.44 32.51 -13.59
N ALA A 274 -19.50 33.34 -14.64
CA ALA A 274 -18.71 33.16 -15.86
C ALA A 274 -17.19 33.33 -15.62
N MET A 275 -16.80 34.29 -14.77
CA MET A 275 -15.39 34.52 -14.41
C MET A 275 -14.84 33.39 -13.54
N LEU A 276 -15.67 32.86 -12.63
CA LEU A 276 -15.28 31.70 -11.81
C LEU A 276 -15.11 30.43 -12.64
N GLN A 277 -15.97 30.18 -13.63
CA GLN A 277 -15.81 29.03 -14.53
C GLN A 277 -14.56 29.15 -15.41
N ALA A 278 -14.24 30.33 -15.92
CA ALA A 278 -13.02 30.58 -16.68
C ALA A 278 -11.76 30.35 -15.81
N LEU A 279 -11.81 30.79 -14.55
CA LEU A 279 -10.73 30.62 -13.59
C LEU A 279 -10.56 29.15 -13.14
N ALA A 280 -11.66 28.43 -12.95
CA ALA A 280 -11.68 27.00 -12.68
C ALA A 280 -10.97 26.20 -13.78
N ARG A 281 -11.29 26.50 -15.05
CA ARG A 281 -10.64 25.89 -16.22
C ARG A 281 -9.14 26.19 -16.25
N ARG A 282 -8.75 27.45 -16.04
CA ARG A 282 -7.34 27.86 -16.01
C ARG A 282 -6.54 27.18 -14.88
N MET A 283 -7.16 26.97 -13.71
CA MET A 283 -6.50 26.27 -12.60
C MET A 283 -6.40 24.76 -12.83
N ALA A 284 -7.40 24.15 -13.47
CA ALA A 284 -7.33 22.74 -13.86
C ALA A 284 -6.23 22.49 -14.92
N GLU A 285 -6.03 23.45 -15.84
CA GLU A 285 -5.01 23.39 -16.89
C GLU A 285 -3.59 23.72 -16.38
N GLY A 286 -3.45 24.67 -15.46
CA GLY A 286 -2.16 25.15 -14.95
C GLY A 286 -1.45 24.24 -13.95
N GLY A 287 -2.10 23.17 -13.46
CA GLY A 287 -1.48 22.20 -12.54
C GLY A 287 -0.45 21.27 -13.19
N GLY A 288 -0.33 21.27 -14.51
CA GLY A 288 0.55 20.37 -15.27
C GLY A 288 1.94 20.92 -15.65
N GLU A 289 2.14 22.24 -15.67
CA GLU A 289 3.36 22.82 -16.22
C GLU A 289 3.87 23.99 -15.38
N ARG A 290 4.95 23.72 -14.63
CA ARG A 290 6.07 24.65 -14.37
C ARG A 290 7.21 23.87 -13.73
N ARG A 291 7.90 23.09 -14.55
CA ARG A 291 9.25 22.60 -14.25
C ARG A 291 10.20 23.72 -14.68
N GLY A 292 10.64 24.51 -13.71
CA GLY A 292 11.55 25.63 -13.94
C GLY A 292 12.92 25.14 -14.41
N GLY A 293 13.44 25.83 -15.42
CA GLY A 293 14.77 25.65 -15.99
C GLY A 293 15.03 26.74 -17.02
N GLU A 294 14.90 28.01 -16.62
CA GLU A 294 15.54 29.11 -17.34
C GLU A 294 16.93 29.28 -16.72
N GLU A 295 17.94 28.69 -17.37
CA GLU A 295 19.31 29.15 -17.26
C GLU A 295 19.39 30.53 -17.92
N VAL A 296 19.65 31.53 -17.11
CA VAL A 296 20.03 32.86 -17.58
C VAL A 296 21.48 32.77 -18.08
N GLU A 297 21.66 32.81 -19.39
CA GLU A 297 22.95 33.11 -20.02
C GLU A 297 23.46 34.46 -19.49
N ALA A 298 24.52 34.43 -18.68
CA ALA A 298 25.33 35.60 -18.40
C ALA A 298 26.41 35.71 -19.48
N SER A 299 26.24 36.68 -20.37
CA SER A 299 27.31 37.19 -21.23
C SER A 299 27.93 38.40 -20.54
N ALA A 300 29.15 38.22 -20.00
CA ALA A 300 30.19 39.23 -19.77
C ALA A 300 31.46 38.54 -19.26
#